data_AF-A0A101MRS9-F1
#
_entry.id   AF-A0A101MRS9-F1
#
_cell.length_a   1.000
_cell.length_b   1.000
_cell.length_c   1.000
_cell.angle_alpha   90.00
_cell.angle_beta   90.00
_cell.angle_gamma   90.00
#
_symmetry.space_group_name_H-M   'P 1'
#
loop_
_entity.id
_entity.type
_entity.pdbx_description
1 polymer ?
#
loop_
_entity_poly.entity_id
_entity_poly.type
_entity_poly.pdbx_seq_one_letter_code
_entity_poly.pdbx_strand_id
1 'polypeptide(L)'
;MTFRSPFVIPRQLLVGTTPLGGRSAINSRLRCNQRGLATQDATGSKGPTAMVFMNMGGPSTTNEVEDFLSRLFSDGDLIPLGRLQSYIGPLLARRRTSKIQKQYADIGGGSPIRKWSEYQCAEMCKLLDKISPETAPHKPYVAFRYAAPLTETMYEQLFADGFGNGKGGRAVAFTQYPQYSCSTTGSSLNELWKWRNRLEGKRANGGSEPAGAIQWSVIDRWPSHSGLVEAFAQNIEAQLKTYPEEKRDQNYTNYPLTQATPTPPKLQRQFTP
;
A
#
# COMPACT_ATOMS: atom_id res chain seq x y z
N MET A 1 33.53 11.06 51.57
CA MET A 1 34.84 10.53 52.06
C MET A 1 34.61 9.87 53.42
N THR A 2 35.46 8.92 53.82
CA THR A 2 35.91 8.60 55.21
C THR A 2 34.88 8.55 56.38
N PHE A 3 34.91 7.60 57.32
CA PHE A 3 35.94 6.61 57.70
C PHE A 3 35.34 5.25 58.12
N ARG A 4 36.17 4.21 58.04
CA ARG A 4 35.98 2.88 58.67
C ARG A 4 36.17 2.95 60.20
N SER A 5 35.62 1.99 60.94
CA SER A 5 36.40 1.12 61.85
C SER A 5 35.63 -0.13 62.33
N PRO A 6 36.30 -1.19 62.85
CA PRO A 6 35.74 -2.55 63.01
C PRO A 6 35.82 -3.09 64.47
N PHE A 7 36.12 -4.40 64.65
CA PHE A 7 36.24 -5.21 65.89
C PHE A 7 34.92 -5.80 66.46
N VAL A 8 34.85 -7.05 66.96
CA VAL A 8 35.79 -8.20 66.91
C VAL A 8 35.07 -9.58 67.03
N ILE A 9 35.79 -10.67 66.77
CA ILE A 9 35.41 -12.11 66.92
C ILE A 9 36.42 -12.72 67.91
N PRO A 10 36.05 -13.52 68.95
CA PRO A 10 35.88 -15.00 68.84
C PRO A 10 34.90 -15.59 69.92
N ARG A 11 34.80 -16.88 70.30
CA ARG A 11 35.47 -18.18 69.97
C ARG A 11 34.57 -19.38 70.43
N GLN A 12 34.99 -20.62 70.09
CA GLN A 12 34.69 -21.93 70.75
C GLN A 12 33.42 -22.70 70.32
N LEU A 13 33.36 -24.06 70.31
CA LEU A 13 34.33 -25.13 69.94
C LEU A 13 33.62 -26.52 69.95
N LEU A 14 34.32 -27.58 69.47
CA LEU A 14 33.97 -29.03 69.45
C LEU A 14 32.88 -29.45 68.42
N VAL A 15 33.15 -30.36 67.45
CA VAL A 15 33.37 -31.85 67.50
C VAL A 15 32.06 -32.62 67.75
N GLY A 16 31.60 -33.59 66.94
CA GLY A 16 32.04 -34.13 65.62
C GLY A 16 30.79 -34.62 64.83
N THR A 17 30.77 -35.60 63.92
CA THR A 17 31.73 -36.54 63.30
C THR A 17 31.22 -36.96 61.89
N THR A 18 32.00 -37.68 61.07
CA THR A 18 31.57 -38.24 59.76
C THR A 18 30.88 -39.61 59.86
N PRO A 19 30.07 -40.01 58.86
CA PRO A 19 30.58 -40.88 57.79
C PRO A 19 30.17 -40.46 56.36
N LEU A 20 30.60 -41.23 55.35
CA LEU A 20 30.44 -40.94 53.92
C LEU A 20 29.17 -41.56 53.30
N GLY A 21 28.57 -40.89 52.31
CA GLY A 21 27.61 -41.52 51.38
C GLY A 21 26.65 -40.56 50.68
N GLY A 22 26.35 -40.81 49.39
CA GLY A 22 25.25 -40.16 48.66
C GLY A 22 25.64 -38.99 47.74
N ARG A 23 25.82 -39.26 46.44
CA ARG A 23 25.84 -38.23 45.39
C ARG A 23 24.43 -37.99 44.86
N SER A 24 23.94 -36.75 44.89
CA SER A 24 23.35 -36.08 43.71
C SER A 24 23.12 -34.59 43.99
N ALA A 25 23.16 -33.74 42.97
CA ALA A 25 23.11 -32.29 43.13
C ALA A 25 21.68 -31.73 43.09
N ILE A 26 21.35 -30.86 44.06
CA ILE A 26 20.17 -30.00 44.00
C ILE A 26 20.33 -29.03 42.82
N ASN A 27 19.28 -28.85 42.01
CA ASN A 27 19.26 -27.86 40.95
C ASN A 27 17.87 -27.20 40.86
N SER A 28 17.55 -26.38 41.85
CA SER A 28 16.30 -25.60 41.95
C SER A 28 16.27 -24.50 40.89
N ARG A 29 15.83 -24.83 39.67
CA ARG A 29 15.70 -23.85 38.59
C ARG A 29 14.55 -22.88 38.85
N LEU A 30 14.90 -21.61 38.94
CA LEU A 30 13.99 -20.47 39.05
C LEU A 30 12.93 -20.50 37.93
N ARG A 31 11.65 -20.39 38.29
CA ARG A 31 10.57 -20.12 37.32
C ARG A 31 10.66 -18.67 36.84
N CYS A 32 11.51 -18.42 35.83
CA CYS A 32 11.45 -17.17 35.09
C CYS A 32 10.11 -17.09 34.34
N ASN A 33 9.35 -16.02 34.56
CA ASN A 33 8.02 -15.86 34.00
C ASN A 33 8.11 -15.44 32.52
N GLN A 34 8.26 -16.41 31.62
CA GLN A 34 8.23 -16.17 30.18
C GLN A 34 6.87 -15.60 29.77
N ARG A 35 6.82 -14.28 29.53
CA ARG A 35 5.76 -13.66 28.73
C ARG A 35 5.86 -14.26 27.33
N GLY A 36 4.96 -15.19 27.03
CA GLY A 36 4.88 -15.84 25.73
C GLY A 36 4.77 -14.82 24.61
N LEU A 37 5.40 -15.14 23.48
CA LEU A 37 5.37 -14.37 22.25
C LEU A 37 3.93 -14.00 21.86
N ALA A 38 3.76 -12.85 21.20
CA ALA A 38 2.49 -12.48 20.59
C ALA A 38 1.98 -13.62 19.69
N THR A 39 0.66 -13.86 19.70
CA THR A 39 0.06 -14.93 18.91
C THR A 39 0.40 -14.76 17.44
N GLN A 40 0.79 -15.87 16.81
CA GLN A 40 0.73 -15.99 15.35
C GLN A 40 -0.74 -16.15 14.97
N ASP A 41 -1.47 -15.03 14.95
CA ASP A 41 -2.86 -15.00 14.53
C ASP A 41 -2.95 -15.59 13.11
N ALA A 42 -3.86 -16.54 12.95
CA ALA A 42 -3.66 -17.67 12.03
C ALA A 42 -3.39 -17.27 10.57
N THR A 43 -2.13 -17.39 10.15
CA THR A 43 -1.77 -17.34 8.73
C THR A 43 -2.44 -18.51 8.01
N GLY A 44 -3.18 -18.21 6.94
CA GLY A 44 -3.84 -19.20 6.10
C GLY A 44 -2.86 -20.18 5.46
N SER A 45 -3.38 -21.32 4.98
CA SER A 45 -2.55 -22.41 4.44
C SER A 45 -1.72 -22.05 3.20
N LYS A 46 -2.00 -20.91 2.54
CA LYS A 46 -1.22 -20.35 1.43
C LYS A 46 -0.36 -19.14 1.84
N GLY A 47 -0.39 -18.75 3.11
CA GLY A 47 0.32 -17.58 3.65
C GLY A 47 -0.37 -16.23 3.39
N PRO A 48 0.20 -15.13 3.93
CA PRO A 48 -0.37 -13.79 3.81
C PRO A 48 -0.38 -13.27 2.36
N THR A 49 -1.31 -12.35 2.08
CA THR A 49 -1.43 -11.68 0.78
C THR A 49 -1.35 -10.17 0.92
N ALA A 50 -0.49 -9.53 0.14
CA ALA A 50 -0.50 -8.08 -0.02
C ALA A 50 -1.56 -7.65 -1.05
N MET A 51 -2.48 -6.77 -0.65
CA MET A 51 -3.46 -6.16 -1.53
C MET A 51 -3.02 -4.73 -1.87
N VAL A 52 -2.63 -4.46 -3.12
CA VAL A 52 -1.99 -3.21 -3.52
C VAL A 52 -2.93 -2.39 -4.41
N PHE A 53 -3.54 -1.35 -3.83
CA PHE A 53 -4.41 -0.41 -4.55
C PHE A 53 -3.55 0.55 -5.38
N MET A 54 -3.71 0.51 -6.71
CA MET A 54 -3.00 1.39 -7.64
C MET A 54 -3.90 2.51 -8.17
N ASN A 55 -3.41 3.75 -8.14
CA ASN A 55 -4.09 4.92 -8.71
C ASN A 55 -3.05 5.98 -9.16
N MET A 56 -3.47 7.00 -9.90
CA MET A 56 -2.70 8.23 -10.13
C MET A 56 -2.27 8.88 -8.80
N GLY A 57 -3.18 8.87 -7.82
CA GLY A 57 -3.06 9.60 -6.57
C GLY A 57 -3.33 11.09 -6.74
N GLY A 58 -3.07 11.84 -5.67
CA GLY A 58 -3.18 13.30 -5.64
C GLY A 58 -2.48 13.87 -4.40
N PRO A 59 -2.07 15.14 -4.43
CA PRO A 59 -1.35 15.78 -3.33
C PRO A 59 -2.27 15.87 -2.09
N SER A 60 -1.78 15.42 -0.93
CA SER A 60 -2.54 15.41 0.33
C SER A 60 -2.67 16.82 0.93
N THR A 61 -1.73 17.71 0.59
CA THR A 61 -1.69 19.13 0.94
C THR A 61 -1.35 20.00 -0.28
N THR A 62 -1.68 21.29 -0.24
CA THR A 62 -1.28 22.26 -1.28
C THR A 62 0.23 22.35 -1.50
N ASN A 63 1.05 22.01 -0.51
CA ASN A 63 2.51 22.04 -0.64
C ASN A 63 3.06 20.92 -1.55
N GLU A 64 2.38 19.77 -1.60
CA GLU A 64 2.76 18.63 -2.46
C GLU A 64 2.45 18.85 -3.95
N VAL A 65 1.80 19.96 -4.32
CA VAL A 65 1.27 20.19 -5.68
C VAL A 65 2.37 20.31 -6.74
N GLU A 66 3.48 21.02 -6.48
CA GLU A 66 4.60 21.08 -7.45
C GLU A 66 5.18 19.68 -7.69
N ASP A 67 5.36 18.93 -6.60
CA ASP A 67 5.93 17.59 -6.59
C ASP A 67 5.07 16.58 -7.35
N PHE A 68 3.75 16.63 -7.15
CA PHE A 68 2.76 15.86 -7.90
C PHE A 68 2.79 16.21 -9.40
N LEU A 69 2.73 17.50 -9.74
CA LEU A 69 2.76 17.95 -11.14
C LEU A 69 4.09 17.65 -11.83
N SER A 70 5.20 17.70 -11.10
CA SER A 70 6.54 17.40 -11.62
C SER A 70 6.63 15.94 -12.06
N ARG A 71 6.14 15.00 -11.23
CA ARG A 71 6.04 13.58 -11.60
C ARG A 71 5.04 13.37 -12.75
N LEU A 72 3.86 13.98 -12.68
CA LEU A 72 2.80 13.92 -13.70
C LEU A 72 3.28 14.34 -15.11
N PHE A 73 3.98 15.48 -15.23
CA PHE A 73 4.48 15.97 -16.52
C PHE A 73 5.77 15.28 -16.97
N SER A 74 6.49 14.60 -16.07
CA SER A 74 7.67 13.82 -16.43
C SER A 74 7.34 12.42 -16.99
N ASP A 75 6.09 11.95 -16.86
CA ASP A 75 5.71 10.62 -17.35
C ASP A 75 5.33 10.62 -18.85
N GLY A 76 6.18 9.97 -19.65
CA GLY A 76 5.96 9.74 -21.07
C GLY A 76 4.80 8.78 -21.37
N ASP A 77 4.44 7.90 -20.41
CA ASP A 77 3.31 6.96 -20.56
C ASP A 77 1.94 7.68 -20.48
N LEU A 78 1.89 8.86 -19.83
CA LEU A 78 0.68 9.69 -19.71
C LEU A 78 0.65 10.85 -20.70
N ILE A 79 1.76 11.59 -20.86
CA ILE A 79 1.87 12.74 -21.77
C ILE A 79 3.16 12.64 -22.57
N PRO A 80 3.16 12.14 -23.83
CA PRO A 80 4.39 12.07 -24.62
C PRO A 80 4.84 13.46 -25.09
N LEU A 81 5.68 14.12 -24.29
CA LEU A 81 6.28 15.44 -24.58
C LEU A 81 7.63 15.34 -25.33
N GLY A 82 8.14 14.13 -25.55
CA GLY A 82 9.34 13.85 -26.35
C GLY A 82 10.65 13.87 -25.54
N ARG A 83 11.79 13.88 -26.24
CA ARG A 83 13.12 13.57 -25.66
C ARG A 83 13.60 14.50 -24.54
N LEU A 84 13.00 15.69 -24.39
CA LEU A 84 13.36 16.67 -23.36
C LEU A 84 12.36 16.72 -22.19
N GLN A 85 11.45 15.74 -22.10
CA GLN A 85 10.35 15.72 -21.12
C GLN A 85 10.81 15.82 -19.66
N SER A 86 11.94 15.20 -19.29
CA SER A 86 12.53 15.31 -17.94
C SER A 86 12.94 16.73 -17.53
N TYR A 87 13.22 17.61 -18.50
CA TYR A 87 13.54 19.03 -18.26
C TYR A 87 12.30 19.92 -18.40
N ILE A 88 11.42 19.60 -19.35
CA ILE A 88 10.19 20.37 -19.63
C ILE A 88 9.15 20.14 -18.51
N GLY A 89 9.05 18.94 -17.96
CA GLY A 89 8.08 18.55 -16.95
C GLY A 89 8.11 19.42 -15.69
N PRO A 90 9.26 19.53 -14.99
CA PRO A 90 9.41 20.40 -13.83
C PRO A 90 9.14 21.90 -14.12
N LEU A 91 9.49 22.38 -15.32
CA LEU A 91 9.21 23.76 -15.73
C LEU A 91 7.71 24.01 -15.96
N LEU A 92 7.00 23.04 -16.53
CA LEU A 92 5.53 23.09 -16.68
C LEU A 92 4.82 22.93 -15.34
N ALA A 93 5.35 22.10 -14.44
CA ALA A 93 4.85 21.93 -13.08
C ALA A 93 4.88 23.29 -12.35
N ARG A 94 6.06 23.91 -12.20
CA ARG A 94 6.23 25.24 -11.58
C ARG A 94 5.26 26.30 -12.10
N ARG A 95 5.11 26.40 -13.42
CA ARG A 95 4.19 27.35 -14.07
C ARG A 95 2.71 27.07 -13.79
N ARG A 96 2.35 25.82 -13.46
CA ARG A 96 0.96 25.41 -13.15
C ARG A 96 0.68 25.33 -11.65
N THR A 97 1.70 25.13 -10.81
CA THR A 97 1.60 24.92 -9.35
C THR A 97 0.64 25.92 -8.71
N SER A 98 0.86 27.23 -8.85
CA SER A 98 0.03 28.27 -8.23
C SER A 98 -1.47 28.15 -8.57
N LYS A 99 -1.82 27.83 -9.83
CA LYS A 99 -3.23 27.64 -10.23
C LYS A 99 -3.82 26.38 -9.61
N ILE A 100 -3.08 25.27 -9.61
CA ILE A 100 -3.55 23.98 -9.07
C ILE A 100 -3.61 24.02 -7.53
N GLN A 101 -2.70 24.74 -6.88
CA GLN A 101 -2.73 25.01 -5.43
C GLN A 101 -3.99 25.76 -5.03
N LYS A 102 -4.39 26.78 -5.79
CA LYS A 102 -5.68 27.46 -5.53
C LYS A 102 -6.85 26.47 -5.67
N GLN A 103 -6.88 25.67 -6.73
CA GLN A 103 -7.96 24.67 -6.91
C GLN A 103 -8.02 23.64 -5.77
N TYR A 104 -6.88 23.24 -5.20
CA TYR A 104 -6.87 22.39 -4.00
C TYR A 104 -7.27 23.14 -2.73
N ALA A 105 -6.91 24.41 -2.57
CA ALA A 105 -7.37 25.25 -1.46
C ALA A 105 -8.90 25.46 -1.49
N ASP A 106 -9.46 25.74 -2.67
CA ASP A 106 -10.90 25.95 -2.91
C ASP A 106 -11.75 24.71 -2.52
N ILE A 107 -11.15 23.51 -2.43
CA ILE A 107 -11.81 22.26 -1.97
C ILE A 107 -11.38 21.78 -0.57
N GLY A 108 -10.69 22.61 0.22
CA GLY A 108 -10.32 22.31 1.61
C GLY A 108 -8.83 21.99 1.86
N GLY A 109 -7.95 22.23 0.89
CA GLY A 109 -6.49 22.23 1.07
C GLY A 109 -5.72 21.03 0.52
N GLY A 110 -6.39 20.04 -0.09
CA GLY A 110 -5.73 18.84 -0.61
C GLY A 110 -6.69 17.82 -1.22
N SER A 111 -6.15 16.71 -1.72
CA SER A 111 -6.92 15.62 -2.32
C SER A 111 -7.31 14.56 -1.28
N PRO A 112 -8.60 14.22 -1.14
CA PRO A 112 -9.05 13.19 -0.19
C PRO A 112 -8.74 11.75 -0.67
N ILE A 113 -8.18 11.59 -1.86
CA ILE A 113 -7.97 10.28 -2.51
C ILE A 113 -7.13 9.32 -1.68
N ARG A 114 -6.14 9.82 -0.93
CA ARG A 114 -5.29 9.00 -0.05
C ARG A 114 -6.10 8.34 1.06
N LYS A 115 -6.82 9.16 1.85
CA LYS A 115 -7.69 8.72 2.94
C LYS A 115 -8.68 7.66 2.48
N TRP A 116 -9.34 7.88 1.34
CA TRP A 116 -10.32 6.93 0.82
C TRP A 116 -9.67 5.64 0.31
N SER A 117 -8.53 5.72 -0.38
CA SER A 117 -7.81 4.52 -0.87
C SER A 117 -7.30 3.64 0.28
N GLU A 118 -6.72 4.27 1.32
CA GLU A 118 -6.24 3.57 2.52
C GLU A 118 -7.41 2.91 3.29
N TYR A 119 -8.53 3.64 3.46
CA TYR A 119 -9.74 3.11 4.10
C TYR A 119 -10.37 1.95 3.31
N GLN A 120 -10.61 2.12 2.01
CA GLN A 120 -11.24 1.10 1.16
C GLN A 120 -10.38 -0.16 1.09
N CYS A 121 -9.06 -0.03 0.99
CA CYS A 121 -8.15 -1.18 0.99
C CYS A 121 -8.19 -1.92 2.34
N ALA A 122 -8.19 -1.19 3.46
CA ALA A 122 -8.24 -1.78 4.80
C ALA A 122 -9.57 -2.51 5.09
N GLU A 123 -10.72 -1.91 4.78
CA GLU A 123 -12.02 -2.59 4.96
C GLU A 123 -12.17 -3.79 4.02
N MET A 124 -11.69 -3.69 2.77
CA MET A 124 -11.65 -4.84 1.85
C MET A 124 -10.82 -5.99 2.42
N CYS A 125 -9.64 -5.73 2.99
CA CYS A 125 -8.80 -6.78 3.59
C CYS A 125 -9.51 -7.50 4.75
N LYS A 126 -10.19 -6.76 5.65
CA LYS A 126 -11.00 -7.36 6.74
C LYS A 126 -12.16 -8.23 6.26
N LEU A 127 -12.65 -8.02 5.03
CA LEU A 127 -13.64 -8.88 4.40
C LEU A 127 -12.97 -10.09 3.73
N LEU A 128 -11.86 -9.89 3.03
CA LEU A 128 -11.09 -10.98 2.41
C LEU A 128 -10.58 -12.00 3.44
N ASP A 129 -10.17 -11.58 4.64
CA ASP A 129 -9.79 -12.49 5.73
C ASP A 129 -10.93 -13.43 6.18
N LYS A 130 -12.18 -13.04 5.96
CA LYS A 130 -13.38 -13.85 6.26
C LYS A 130 -13.83 -14.70 5.07
N ILE A 131 -13.62 -14.19 3.85
CA ILE A 131 -14.07 -14.81 2.59
C ILE A 131 -13.07 -15.84 2.05
N SER A 132 -11.77 -15.60 2.22
CA SER A 132 -10.66 -16.46 1.79
C SER A 132 -9.62 -16.59 2.90
N PRO A 133 -9.98 -17.23 4.04
CA PRO A 133 -9.08 -17.37 5.19
C PRO A 133 -7.82 -18.17 4.85
N GLU A 134 -7.78 -18.90 3.74
CA GLU A 134 -6.61 -19.65 3.31
C GLU A 134 -5.50 -18.78 2.68
N THR A 135 -5.79 -17.52 2.29
CA THR A 135 -4.79 -16.52 1.88
C THR A 135 -4.62 -15.35 2.86
N ALA A 136 -5.18 -15.49 4.07
CA ALA A 136 -5.07 -14.52 5.16
C ALA A 136 -3.70 -14.58 5.89
N PRO A 137 -3.28 -13.52 6.59
CA PRO A 137 -3.90 -12.20 6.63
C PRO A 137 -3.68 -11.42 5.32
N HIS A 138 -4.72 -10.70 4.91
CA HIS A 138 -4.65 -9.73 3.81
C HIS A 138 -4.13 -8.40 4.36
N LYS A 139 -2.96 -7.96 3.89
CA LYS A 139 -2.35 -6.69 4.29
C LYS A 139 -2.68 -5.60 3.25
N PRO A 140 -3.25 -4.45 3.65
CA PRO A 140 -3.60 -3.36 2.74
C PRO A 140 -2.41 -2.48 2.40
N TYR A 141 -2.26 -2.15 1.12
CA TYR A 141 -1.24 -1.24 0.59
C TYR A 141 -1.84 -0.29 -0.44
N VAL A 142 -1.29 0.92 -0.52
CA VAL A 142 -1.59 1.89 -1.58
C VAL A 142 -0.30 2.23 -2.31
N ALA A 143 -0.35 2.27 -3.64
CA ALA A 143 0.73 2.72 -4.50
C ALA A 143 0.18 3.76 -5.49
N PHE A 144 0.56 5.02 -5.28
CA PHE A 144 0.20 6.11 -6.18
C PHE A 144 1.32 6.37 -7.20
N ARG A 145 0.90 6.71 -8.42
CA ARG A 145 1.83 6.91 -9.55
C ARG A 145 2.60 8.24 -9.47
N TYR A 146 2.00 9.30 -8.92
CA TYR A 146 2.61 10.64 -8.84
C TYR A 146 2.53 11.32 -7.46
N ALA A 147 1.87 10.71 -6.47
CA ALA A 147 1.70 11.25 -5.12
C ALA A 147 2.21 10.25 -4.06
N ALA A 148 2.33 10.67 -2.80
CA ALA A 148 2.68 9.77 -1.71
C ALA A 148 1.44 8.98 -1.20
N PRO A 149 1.56 7.67 -0.88
CA PRO A 149 2.76 6.82 -0.99
C PRO A 149 3.06 6.41 -2.44
N LEU A 150 4.33 6.49 -2.84
CA LEU A 150 4.80 6.08 -4.16
C LEU A 150 5.05 4.56 -4.21
N THR A 151 5.14 4.01 -5.43
CA THR A 151 5.48 2.59 -5.67
C THR A 151 6.76 2.14 -4.95
N GLU A 152 7.76 3.02 -4.82
CA GLU A 152 9.02 2.74 -4.11
C GLU A 152 8.79 2.55 -2.59
N THR A 153 8.09 3.49 -1.95
CA THR A 153 7.73 3.42 -0.52
C THR A 153 6.85 2.22 -0.20
N MET A 154 5.97 1.84 -1.13
CA MET A 154 5.13 0.64 -1.02
C MET A 154 5.98 -0.65 -1.06
N TYR A 155 7.00 -0.72 -1.92
CA TYR A 155 7.96 -1.84 -1.94
C TYR A 155 8.82 -1.92 -0.67
N GLU A 156 9.29 -0.79 -0.14
CA GLU A 156 10.03 -0.74 1.13
C GLU A 156 9.19 -1.33 2.28
N GLN A 157 7.91 -0.94 2.35
CA GLN A 157 6.98 -1.47 3.33
C GLN A 157 6.67 -2.97 3.11
N LEU A 158 6.50 -3.44 1.87
CA LEU A 158 6.34 -4.88 1.56
C LEU A 158 7.53 -5.72 2.07
N PHE A 159 8.76 -5.24 1.86
CA PHE A 159 9.97 -5.95 2.30
C PHE A 159 10.11 -5.96 3.83
N ALA A 160 9.72 -4.87 4.50
CA ALA A 160 9.61 -4.81 5.97
C ALA A 160 8.54 -5.78 6.50
N ASP A 161 7.38 -5.84 5.84
CA ASP A 161 6.24 -6.70 6.21
C ASP A 161 6.44 -8.19 5.96
N GLY A 162 7.53 -8.59 5.29
CA GLY A 162 7.93 -9.98 5.09
C GLY A 162 7.73 -10.54 3.69
N PHE A 163 7.27 -9.73 2.72
CA PHE A 163 7.17 -10.13 1.32
C PHE A 163 8.52 -9.91 0.60
N GLY A 164 8.77 -10.68 -0.46
CA GLY A 164 9.94 -10.53 -1.34
C GLY A 164 11.27 -10.74 -0.62
N ASN A 165 12.36 -10.20 -1.20
CA ASN A 165 13.70 -10.22 -0.61
C ASN A 165 14.15 -11.60 -0.05
N GLY A 166 13.89 -12.66 -0.83
CA GLY A 166 14.21 -14.05 -0.47
C GLY A 166 13.13 -14.79 0.35
N LYS A 167 12.08 -14.10 0.82
CA LYS A 167 10.98 -14.67 1.62
C LYS A 167 9.78 -15.12 0.80
N GLY A 168 9.62 -14.60 -0.43
CA GLY A 168 8.48 -14.92 -1.30
C GLY A 168 7.19 -14.19 -0.91
N GLY A 169 6.09 -14.93 -0.84
CA GLY A 169 4.76 -14.37 -0.56
C GLY A 169 4.04 -13.84 -1.81
N ARG A 170 2.77 -13.48 -1.64
CA ARG A 170 1.83 -13.14 -2.72
C ARG A 170 1.40 -11.68 -2.68
N ALA A 171 1.29 -11.04 -3.85
CA ALA A 171 0.70 -9.71 -4.00
C ALA A 171 -0.35 -9.65 -5.11
N VAL A 172 -1.35 -8.79 -4.94
CA VAL A 172 -2.39 -8.48 -5.92
C VAL A 172 -2.31 -6.98 -6.24
N ALA A 173 -1.82 -6.65 -7.44
CA ALA A 173 -1.86 -5.30 -7.98
C ALA A 173 -3.28 -5.01 -8.51
N PHE A 174 -4.06 -4.28 -7.74
CA PHE A 174 -5.47 -4.00 -8.01
C PHE A 174 -5.65 -2.54 -8.43
N THR A 175 -5.86 -2.31 -9.73
CA THR A 175 -6.11 -0.95 -10.22
C THR A 175 -7.43 -0.41 -9.69
N GLN A 176 -7.43 0.86 -9.27
CA GLN A 176 -8.62 1.58 -8.83
C GLN A 176 -9.35 2.27 -10.00
N TYR A 177 -9.05 1.86 -11.25
CA TYR A 177 -9.74 2.25 -12.47
C TYR A 177 -10.55 1.07 -13.03
N PRO A 178 -11.89 1.06 -12.92
CA PRO A 178 -12.71 -0.02 -13.47
C PRO A 178 -12.53 -0.18 -14.99
N GLN A 179 -12.36 0.94 -15.70
CA GLN A 179 -12.05 1.00 -17.12
C GLN A 179 -10.52 1.10 -17.32
N TYR A 180 -9.93 0.16 -18.04
CA TYR A 180 -8.50 0.17 -18.35
C TYR A 180 -8.14 1.30 -19.33
N SER A 181 -7.06 2.03 -19.03
CA SER A 181 -6.31 2.82 -20.02
C SER A 181 -4.81 2.58 -19.85
N CYS A 182 -4.08 2.57 -20.97
CA CYS A 182 -2.62 2.59 -21.00
C CYS A 182 -2.04 3.76 -20.19
N SER A 183 -2.70 4.92 -20.22
CA SER A 183 -2.25 6.13 -19.52
C SER A 183 -2.54 6.14 -18.01
N THR A 184 -3.25 5.14 -17.47
CA THR A 184 -3.56 5.04 -16.04
C THR A 184 -3.12 3.70 -15.45
N THR A 185 -3.86 2.63 -15.70
CA THR A 185 -3.51 1.26 -15.29
C THR A 185 -2.21 0.80 -15.95
N GLY A 186 -2.02 1.09 -17.25
CA GLY A 186 -0.80 0.74 -17.98
C GLY A 186 0.46 1.39 -17.41
N SER A 187 0.46 2.72 -17.24
CA SER A 187 1.55 3.47 -16.58
C SER A 187 1.83 2.95 -15.15
N SER A 188 0.79 2.65 -14.37
CA SER A 188 0.94 2.08 -13.02
C SER A 188 1.60 0.70 -13.02
N LEU A 189 1.21 -0.18 -13.94
CA LEU A 189 1.80 -1.51 -14.13
C LEU A 189 3.22 -1.45 -14.70
N ASN A 190 3.50 -0.53 -15.61
CA ASN A 190 4.85 -0.29 -16.13
C ASN A 190 5.79 0.18 -15.01
N GLU A 191 5.33 1.10 -14.16
CA GLU A 191 6.10 1.54 -13.00
C GLU A 191 6.32 0.40 -11.99
N LEU A 192 5.30 -0.38 -11.67
CA LEU A 192 5.42 -1.57 -10.83
C LEU A 192 6.44 -2.58 -11.38
N TRP A 193 6.46 -2.80 -12.70
CA TRP A 193 7.41 -3.69 -13.39
C TRP A 193 8.85 -3.16 -13.36
N LYS A 194 9.06 -1.86 -13.55
CA LYS A 194 10.38 -1.20 -13.40
C LYS A 194 10.93 -1.43 -11.98
N TRP A 195 10.11 -1.20 -10.96
CA TRP A 195 10.53 -1.39 -9.56
C TRP A 195 10.72 -2.86 -9.18
N ARG A 196 9.87 -3.77 -9.66
CA ARG A 196 10.06 -5.22 -9.53
C ARG A 196 11.43 -5.65 -10.07
N ASN A 197 11.77 -5.22 -11.28
CA ASN A 197 13.05 -5.57 -11.92
C ASN A 197 14.26 -4.90 -11.24
N ARG A 198 14.08 -3.71 -10.66
CA ARG A 198 15.15 -2.99 -9.94
C ARG A 198 15.45 -3.59 -8.56
N LEU A 199 14.43 -4.09 -7.86
CA LEU A 199 14.54 -4.52 -6.46
C LEU A 199 14.59 -6.05 -6.31
N GLU A 200 13.80 -6.78 -7.10
CA GLU A 200 13.68 -8.25 -7.05
C GLU A 200 14.39 -8.94 -8.23
N GLY A 201 14.60 -8.22 -9.33
CA GLY A 201 15.16 -8.77 -10.57
C GLY A 201 16.56 -9.36 -10.41
N LYS A 202 16.85 -10.43 -11.16
CA LYS A 202 18.15 -11.11 -11.09
C LYS A 202 19.30 -10.18 -11.52
N ARG A 203 20.34 -10.12 -10.68
CA ARG A 203 21.64 -9.55 -11.06
C ARG A 203 22.25 -10.38 -12.21
N ALA A 204 22.26 -9.79 -13.39
CA ALA A 204 22.98 -10.18 -14.62
C ALA A 204 22.66 -11.53 -15.31
N ASN A 205 22.27 -12.60 -14.61
CA ASN A 205 22.16 -13.94 -15.22
C ASN A 205 20.71 -14.40 -15.47
N GLY A 206 20.36 -14.53 -16.75
CA GLY A 206 19.00 -14.77 -17.26
C GLY A 206 18.48 -16.20 -17.12
N GLY A 207 17.49 -16.37 -16.25
CA GLY A 207 16.64 -17.56 -16.12
C GLY A 207 15.53 -17.26 -15.09
N SER A 208 14.57 -18.18 -14.91
CA SER A 208 13.49 -18.27 -13.89
C SER A 208 13.24 -17.12 -12.87
N GLU A 209 11.97 -16.92 -12.49
CA GLU A 209 11.56 -16.13 -11.30
C GLU A 209 12.57 -16.26 -10.12
N PRO A 210 13.09 -15.14 -9.56
CA PRO A 210 14.09 -15.19 -8.49
C PRO A 210 13.54 -15.93 -7.26
N ALA A 211 14.35 -16.80 -6.67
CA ALA A 211 13.94 -17.57 -5.49
C ALA A 211 13.59 -16.63 -4.33
N GLY A 212 12.33 -16.63 -3.92
CA GLY A 212 11.82 -15.74 -2.87
C GLY A 212 11.48 -14.31 -3.31
N ALA A 213 11.28 -14.07 -4.62
CA ALA A 213 10.57 -12.89 -5.12
C ALA A 213 9.05 -12.97 -4.87
N ILE A 214 8.38 -11.83 -4.89
CA ILE A 214 6.93 -11.71 -4.72
C ILE A 214 6.21 -12.30 -5.94
N GLN A 215 5.25 -13.17 -5.67
CA GLN A 215 4.31 -13.67 -6.67
C GLN A 215 3.22 -12.63 -6.91
N TRP A 216 3.43 -11.80 -7.94
CA TRP A 216 2.48 -10.77 -8.35
C TRP A 216 1.37 -11.34 -9.23
N SER A 217 0.13 -10.95 -8.91
CA SER A 217 -1.07 -11.12 -9.73
C SER A 217 -1.73 -9.76 -9.95
N VAL A 218 -2.55 -9.62 -10.99
CA VAL A 218 -3.07 -8.31 -11.42
C VAL A 218 -4.59 -8.36 -11.60
N ILE A 219 -5.27 -7.31 -11.15
CA ILE A 219 -6.64 -6.97 -11.54
C ILE A 219 -6.55 -5.63 -12.29
N ASP A 220 -6.66 -5.66 -13.63
CA ASP A 220 -6.38 -4.53 -14.52
C ASP A 220 -7.65 -3.82 -15.04
N ARG A 221 -8.81 -4.48 -14.98
CA ARG A 221 -10.12 -3.96 -15.38
C ARG A 221 -11.25 -4.68 -14.64
N TRP A 222 -12.32 -3.94 -14.37
CA TRP A 222 -13.51 -4.44 -13.67
C TRP A 222 -14.77 -3.56 -13.96
N PRO A 223 -15.02 -3.16 -15.22
CA PRO A 223 -15.95 -2.07 -15.54
C PRO A 223 -17.43 -2.41 -15.30
N SER A 224 -17.77 -3.70 -15.29
CA SER A 224 -19.13 -4.24 -15.14
C SER A 224 -19.29 -5.09 -13.88
N HIS A 225 -18.45 -4.89 -12.87
CA HIS A 225 -18.59 -5.56 -11.57
C HIS A 225 -19.94 -5.21 -10.93
N SER A 226 -20.72 -6.20 -10.50
CA SER A 226 -22.11 -6.02 -10.03
C SER A 226 -22.22 -4.96 -8.93
N GLY A 227 -21.41 -5.08 -7.87
CA GLY A 227 -21.39 -4.12 -6.76
C GLY A 227 -20.90 -2.71 -7.14
N LEU A 228 -20.21 -2.54 -8.29
CA LEU A 228 -19.87 -1.20 -8.81
C LEU A 228 -21.08 -0.58 -9.51
N VAL A 229 -21.75 -1.36 -10.37
CA VAL A 229 -22.97 -0.93 -11.09
C VAL A 229 -24.09 -0.60 -10.09
N GLU A 230 -24.27 -1.46 -9.08
CA GLU A 230 -25.23 -1.27 -7.99
C GLU A 230 -24.92 -0.01 -7.18
N ALA A 231 -23.67 0.20 -6.75
CA ALA A 231 -23.28 1.40 -6.02
C ALA A 231 -23.48 2.68 -6.84
N PHE A 232 -23.26 2.67 -8.16
CA PHE A 232 -23.60 3.80 -9.02
C PHE A 232 -25.12 4.00 -9.13
N ALA A 233 -25.89 2.94 -9.35
CA ALA A 233 -27.36 3.02 -9.44
C ALA A 233 -27.98 3.59 -8.15
N GLN A 234 -27.61 3.06 -6.99
CA GLN A 234 -28.09 3.54 -5.68
C GLN A 234 -27.76 5.02 -5.46
N ASN A 235 -26.55 5.48 -5.82
CA ASN A 235 -26.16 6.88 -5.70
C ASN A 235 -26.92 7.79 -6.69
N ILE A 236 -27.14 7.34 -7.93
CA ILE A 236 -27.92 8.09 -8.93
C ILE A 236 -29.38 8.22 -8.48
N GLU A 237 -29.99 7.13 -8.02
CA GLU A 237 -31.35 7.16 -7.46
C GLU A 237 -31.47 8.07 -6.23
N ALA A 238 -30.50 8.00 -5.31
CA ALA A 238 -30.47 8.85 -4.13
C ALA A 238 -30.41 10.34 -4.52
N GLN A 239 -29.60 10.69 -5.52
CA GLN A 239 -29.52 12.05 -6.04
C GLN A 239 -30.77 12.47 -6.82
N LEU A 240 -31.40 11.58 -7.61
CA LEU A 240 -32.66 11.87 -8.30
C LEU A 240 -33.81 12.16 -7.31
N LYS A 241 -33.83 11.48 -6.16
CA LYS A 241 -34.82 11.71 -5.09
C LYS A 241 -34.76 13.14 -4.51
N THR A 242 -33.62 13.84 -4.61
CA THR A 242 -33.51 15.25 -4.16
C THR A 242 -34.15 16.27 -5.12
N TYR A 243 -34.50 15.89 -6.35
CA TYR A 243 -35.19 16.77 -7.29
C TYR A 243 -36.72 16.72 -7.10
N PRO A 244 -37.44 17.81 -7.41
CA PRO A 244 -38.89 17.81 -7.51
C PRO A 244 -39.38 16.73 -8.48
N GLU A 245 -40.44 16.02 -8.10
CA GLU A 245 -40.94 14.83 -8.78
C GLU A 245 -41.24 15.07 -10.27
N GLU A 246 -41.95 16.17 -10.56
CA GLU A 246 -42.26 16.70 -11.90
C GLU A 246 -41.05 16.79 -12.86
N LYS A 247 -39.83 16.88 -12.33
CA LYS A 247 -38.59 17.10 -13.09
C LYS A 247 -37.66 15.88 -13.10
N ARG A 248 -37.93 14.84 -12.31
CA ARG A 248 -37.10 13.62 -12.26
C ARG A 248 -36.99 12.97 -13.64
N ASP A 249 -38.10 12.91 -14.36
CA ASP A 249 -38.18 12.30 -15.70
C ASP A 249 -37.81 13.25 -16.85
N GLN A 250 -37.66 14.56 -16.58
CA GLN A 250 -37.37 15.58 -17.60
C GLN A 250 -35.87 15.89 -17.75
N ASN A 251 -35.04 15.55 -16.75
CA ASN A 251 -33.64 15.94 -16.71
C ASN A 251 -32.71 15.21 -17.72
N TYR A 252 -33.20 14.18 -18.42
CA TYR A 252 -32.36 13.24 -19.18
C TYR A 252 -31.85 13.72 -20.55
N THR A 253 -32.39 14.80 -21.12
CA THR A 253 -32.20 15.12 -22.56
C THR A 253 -31.09 16.11 -22.90
N ASN A 254 -30.64 16.95 -21.95
CA ASN A 254 -29.78 18.12 -22.26
C ASN A 254 -28.37 18.10 -21.63
N TYR A 255 -28.03 17.09 -20.80
CA TYR A 255 -26.70 16.97 -20.19
C TYR A 255 -26.17 15.54 -20.27
N PRO A 256 -24.85 15.32 -20.51
CA PRO A 256 -24.27 14.00 -20.47
C PRO A 256 -24.30 13.44 -19.03
N LEU A 257 -25.17 12.46 -18.81
CA LEU A 257 -25.43 11.81 -17.52
C LEU A 257 -24.19 11.16 -16.90
N THR A 258 -23.20 10.81 -17.74
CA THR A 258 -21.90 10.28 -17.34
C THR A 258 -20.79 11.18 -17.88
N GLN A 259 -19.93 11.67 -16.98
CA GLN A 259 -18.71 12.40 -17.34
C GLN A 259 -17.50 11.55 -16.99
N ALA A 260 -16.60 11.35 -17.96
CA ALA A 260 -15.34 10.62 -17.81
C ALA A 260 -14.18 11.51 -18.24
N THR A 261 -12.98 11.28 -17.67
CA THR A 261 -11.78 12.06 -18.01
C THR A 261 -11.42 11.84 -19.49
N PRO A 262 -11.34 12.90 -20.32
CA PRO A 262 -11.13 12.74 -21.76
C PRO A 262 -9.71 12.27 -22.07
N THR A 263 -9.59 11.17 -22.82
CA THR A 263 -8.30 10.63 -23.29
C THR A 263 -7.81 11.40 -24.53
N PRO A 264 -6.57 11.92 -24.58
CA PRO A 264 -6.04 12.63 -25.73
C PRO A 264 -6.07 11.82 -27.05
N PRO A 265 -6.42 12.41 -28.21
CA PRO A 265 -6.54 11.69 -29.49
C PRO A 265 -5.29 10.93 -29.95
N LYS A 266 -4.08 11.34 -29.51
CA LYS A 266 -2.83 10.60 -29.77
C LYS A 266 -2.78 9.25 -29.08
N LEU A 267 -3.38 9.14 -27.88
CA LEU A 267 -3.48 7.89 -27.12
C LEU A 267 -4.65 7.04 -27.61
N GLN A 268 -5.77 7.65 -28.03
CA GLN A 268 -6.92 6.92 -28.60
C GLN A 268 -6.54 6.00 -29.77
N ARG A 269 -5.59 6.42 -30.61
CA ARG A 269 -5.06 5.61 -31.74
C ARG A 269 -4.24 4.38 -31.33
N GLN A 270 -3.94 4.19 -30.05
CA GLN A 270 -3.30 2.97 -29.53
C GLN A 270 -4.32 1.90 -29.12
N PHE A 271 -5.62 2.17 -29.27
CA PHE A 271 -6.72 1.24 -28.92
C PHE A 271 -7.52 0.75 -30.15
N THR A 272 -7.18 1.21 -31.35
CA THR A 272 -7.65 0.60 -32.62
C THR A 272 -6.71 -0.55 -32.99
N PRO A 273 -7.23 -1.76 -33.28
CA PRO A 273 -6.43 -2.89 -33.78
C PRO A 273 -5.95 -2.67 -35.22
#